data_AF-W7T8E9-F1
#
_entry.id   AF-W7T8E9-F1
#
_cell.length_a   1.000
_cell.length_b   1.000
_cell.length_c   1.000
_cell.angle_alpha   90.00
_cell.angle_beta   90.00
_cell.angle_gamma   90.00
#
_symmetry.space_group_name_H-M   'P 1'
#
loop_
_entity.id
_entity.type
_entity.pdbx_description
1 polymer ?
#
loop_
_entity_poly.entity_id
_entity_poly.type
_entity_poly.pdbx_seq_one_letter_code
_entity_poly.pdbx_strand_id
1 'polypeptide(L)'
;MSGGDAVGDLHLDLDLSRAPDATRATALGTRLWIAVLQGDGRADALRERCRAEIAPILPRLSKGQTAVVTLAEGTYRWLAMDDQRSGDLLHAALGDFVAVGALADAALCAVYCAFEAHLRGDERTTARAAAECRELAAHLDDDRLLCWAAWLSGLVDRWADRDGAAQQIATAATRFADMRDWRGLGWSLELLSWLAAASGRYVRAAELMGAADVHWRRFRVRLRALGPAGAERARWQAQVLKQLTPTSFHPLYDYGAGLPSSGVITLAVTLKGDS
;
A
#
# COMPACT_ATOMS: atom_id res chain seq x y z
N MET A 1 -1.28 15.71 28.98
CA MET A 1 -0.09 15.73 28.09
C MET A 1 -0.55 15.44 26.67
N SER A 2 -0.81 16.50 25.89
CA SER A 2 -1.23 16.38 24.49
C SER A 2 0.01 16.34 23.58
N GLY A 3 0.39 15.15 23.13
CA GLY A 3 1.33 14.99 22.03
C GLY A 3 0.56 15.14 20.72
N GLY A 4 0.66 16.33 20.10
CA GLY A 4 0.10 16.58 18.78
C GLY A 4 0.88 15.79 17.73
N ASP A 5 0.19 14.90 17.03
CA ASP A 5 0.70 14.19 15.85
C ASP A 5 0.85 15.19 14.69
N ALA A 6 2.01 15.80 14.61
CA ALA A 6 2.46 16.50 13.41
C ALA A 6 2.94 15.48 12.37
N VAL A 7 2.01 14.85 11.65
CA VAL A 7 2.31 14.51 10.25
C VAL A 7 2.16 15.81 9.48
N GLY A 8 3.22 16.62 9.52
CA GLY A 8 3.27 17.90 8.82
C GLY A 8 2.93 17.68 7.36
N ASP A 9 2.01 18.49 6.83
CA ASP A 9 1.87 18.66 5.40
C ASP A 9 3.26 19.05 4.87
N LEU A 10 3.95 18.09 4.23
CA LEU A 10 5.19 18.31 3.50
C LEU A 10 4.84 19.15 2.27
N HIS A 11 4.55 20.43 2.50
CA HIS A 11 4.56 21.47 1.49
C HIS A 11 6.03 21.68 1.11
N LEU A 12 6.53 20.80 0.24
CA LEU A 12 7.63 21.14 -0.65
C LEU A 12 7.12 22.29 -1.53
N ASP A 13 7.27 23.51 -1.04
CA ASP A 13 7.10 24.73 -1.81
C ASP A 13 8.20 24.75 -2.87
N LEU A 14 7.85 24.16 -4.02
CA LEU A 14 8.65 24.27 -5.22
C LEU A 14 8.54 25.73 -5.66
N ASP A 15 9.68 26.43 -5.72
CA ASP A 15 9.73 27.76 -6.30
C ASP A 15 9.30 27.68 -7.77
N LEU A 16 8.08 28.15 -8.04
CA LEU A 16 7.45 28.06 -9.34
C LEU A 16 8.07 29.01 -10.37
N SER A 17 8.86 29.98 -9.92
CA SER A 17 9.53 30.96 -10.79
C SER A 17 10.77 30.40 -11.50
N ARG A 18 11.32 29.28 -11.01
CA ARG A 18 12.49 28.61 -11.60
C ARG A 18 12.09 27.67 -12.74
N ALA A 19 12.88 27.67 -13.82
CA ALA A 19 12.72 26.75 -14.93
C ALA A 19 12.77 25.27 -14.46
N PRO A 20 12.01 24.35 -15.08
CA PRO A 20 12.03 22.95 -14.70
C PRO A 20 13.43 22.35 -14.78
N ASP A 21 13.83 21.68 -13.70
CA ASP A 21 15.07 20.94 -13.60
C ASP A 21 14.84 19.54 -13.03
N ALA A 22 15.91 18.76 -12.90
CA ALA A 22 15.84 17.37 -12.52
C ALA A 22 15.34 17.18 -11.07
N THR A 23 15.70 18.08 -10.15
CA THR A 23 15.18 18.09 -8.77
C THR A 23 13.67 18.33 -8.76
N ARG A 24 13.19 19.28 -9.58
CA ARG A 24 11.77 19.55 -9.70
C ARG A 24 11.00 18.37 -10.30
N ALA A 25 11.57 17.66 -11.27
CA ALA A 25 10.96 16.45 -11.83
C ALA A 25 10.76 15.36 -10.76
N THR A 26 11.80 15.07 -9.97
CA THR A 26 11.71 14.12 -8.85
C THR A 26 10.67 14.56 -7.84
N ALA A 27 10.68 15.81 -7.42
CA ALA A 27 9.73 16.32 -6.43
C ALA A 27 8.28 16.25 -6.92
N LEU A 28 8.01 16.58 -8.19
CA LEU A 28 6.68 16.45 -8.78
C LEU A 28 6.24 14.98 -8.87
N GLY A 29 7.12 14.08 -9.30
CA GLY A 29 6.86 12.63 -9.33
C GLY A 29 6.53 12.07 -7.94
N THR A 30 7.34 12.38 -6.93
CA THR A 30 7.08 11.97 -5.54
C THR A 30 5.77 12.54 -5.01
N ARG A 31 5.45 13.82 -5.28
CA ARG A 31 4.17 14.43 -4.88
C ARG A 31 2.97 13.76 -5.53
N LEU A 32 3.07 13.42 -6.82
CA LEU A 32 2.04 12.64 -7.52
C LEU A 32 1.86 11.28 -6.85
N TRP A 33 2.95 10.53 -6.63
CA TRP A 33 2.90 9.22 -5.99
C TRP A 33 2.25 9.27 -4.61
N ILE A 34 2.62 10.23 -3.75
CA ILE A 34 1.98 10.41 -2.43
C ILE A 34 0.49 10.73 -2.57
N ALA A 35 0.12 11.66 -3.45
CA ALA A 35 -1.28 12.03 -3.67
C ALA A 35 -2.11 10.81 -4.11
N VAL A 36 -1.56 9.96 -4.98
CA VAL A 36 -2.20 8.71 -5.41
C VAL A 36 -2.36 7.74 -4.24
N LEU A 37 -1.31 7.50 -3.43
CA LEU A 37 -1.40 6.59 -2.29
C LEU A 37 -2.40 7.05 -1.22
N GLN A 38 -2.63 8.36 -1.11
CA GLN A 38 -3.64 8.93 -0.22
C GLN A 38 -5.06 8.90 -0.83
N GLY A 39 -5.17 8.56 -2.12
CA GLY A 39 -6.41 8.70 -2.89
C GLY A 39 -6.86 10.15 -2.93
N ASP A 40 -5.94 11.12 -3.00
CA ASP A 40 -6.18 12.55 -3.05
C ASP A 40 -6.69 12.97 -4.45
N GLY A 41 -7.73 13.82 -4.49
CA GLY A 41 -8.37 14.28 -5.72
C GLY A 41 -7.49 15.24 -6.52
N ARG A 42 -6.39 15.72 -5.91
CA ARG A 42 -5.37 16.51 -6.61
C ARG A 42 -4.46 15.67 -7.51
N ALA A 43 -4.51 14.33 -7.44
CA ALA A 43 -3.63 13.44 -8.20
C ALA A 43 -3.70 13.73 -9.72
N ASP A 44 -4.89 13.96 -10.28
CA ASP A 44 -5.08 14.27 -11.70
C ASP A 44 -4.36 15.56 -12.11
N ALA A 45 -4.56 16.63 -11.35
CA ALA A 45 -3.92 17.92 -11.61
C ALA A 45 -2.40 17.83 -11.46
N LEU A 46 -1.91 17.10 -10.45
CA LEU A 46 -0.48 16.85 -10.27
C LEU A 46 0.10 16.04 -11.42
N ARG A 47 -0.63 15.06 -11.94
CA ARG A 47 -0.19 14.25 -13.08
C ARG A 47 -0.06 15.06 -14.36
N GLU A 48 -1.09 15.84 -14.71
CA GLU A 48 -1.03 16.67 -15.92
C GLU A 48 0.08 17.70 -15.82
N ARG A 49 0.31 18.23 -14.61
CA ARG A 49 1.45 19.08 -14.31
C ARG A 49 2.80 18.36 -14.46
N CYS A 50 2.94 17.14 -13.94
CA CYS A 50 4.14 16.32 -14.14
C CYS A 50 4.42 16.15 -15.63
N ARG A 51 3.42 15.78 -16.43
CA ARG A 51 3.57 15.61 -17.88
C ARG A 51 4.03 16.90 -18.56
N ALA A 52 3.37 18.03 -18.28
CA ALA A 52 3.66 19.30 -18.92
C ALA A 52 5.07 19.82 -18.56
N GLU A 53 5.49 19.70 -17.30
CA GLU A 53 6.77 20.25 -16.85
C GLU A 53 7.96 19.31 -17.09
N ILE A 54 7.74 17.99 -17.13
CA ILE A 54 8.82 17.01 -17.26
C ILE A 54 9.10 16.66 -18.73
N ALA A 55 8.09 16.66 -19.61
CA ALA A 55 8.28 16.29 -21.02
C ALA A 55 9.43 17.06 -21.72
N PRO A 56 9.60 18.38 -21.54
CA PRO A 56 10.70 19.13 -22.17
C PRO A 56 12.10 18.78 -21.66
N ILE A 57 12.20 18.22 -20.45
CA ILE A 57 13.48 17.92 -19.78
C ILE A 57 13.76 16.41 -19.68
N LEU A 58 12.83 15.55 -20.10
CA LEU A 58 12.96 14.09 -20.03
C LEU A 58 14.28 13.56 -20.62
N PRO A 59 14.76 14.02 -21.80
CA PRO A 59 16.05 13.56 -22.34
C PRO A 59 17.28 13.92 -21.50
N ARG A 60 17.13 14.84 -20.53
CA ARG A 60 18.19 15.31 -19.63
C ARG A 60 18.13 14.68 -18.25
N LEU A 61 17.06 13.94 -17.94
CA LEU A 61 16.94 13.25 -16.65
C LEU A 61 17.88 12.05 -16.62
N SER A 62 18.44 11.79 -15.44
CA SER A 62 19.09 10.51 -15.18
C SER A 62 18.04 9.39 -15.20
N LYS A 63 18.50 8.16 -15.46
CA LYS A 63 17.64 6.98 -15.47
C LYS A 63 16.88 6.77 -14.14
N GLY A 64 17.52 7.02 -13.00
CA GLY A 64 16.86 6.98 -11.69
C GLY A 64 15.77 8.04 -11.52
N GLN A 65 15.97 9.25 -12.04
CA GLN A 65 14.94 10.30 -12.01
C GLN A 65 13.75 9.96 -12.91
N THR A 66 14.03 9.41 -14.10
CA THR A 66 12.98 8.87 -14.97
C THR A 66 12.22 7.75 -14.27
N ALA A 67 12.90 6.85 -13.56
CA ALA A 67 12.27 5.76 -12.80
C ALA A 67 11.29 6.26 -11.73
N VAL A 68 11.62 7.33 -11.00
CA VAL A 68 10.69 7.95 -10.02
C VAL A 68 9.41 8.45 -10.69
N VAL A 69 9.52 9.10 -11.85
CA VAL A 69 8.36 9.62 -12.59
C VAL A 69 7.53 8.46 -13.16
N THR A 70 8.20 7.43 -13.68
CA THR A 70 7.56 6.22 -14.19
C THR A 70 6.83 5.44 -13.09
N LEU A 71 7.43 5.30 -11.90
CA LEU A 71 6.79 4.70 -10.72
C LEU A 71 5.51 5.48 -10.34
N ALA A 72 5.59 6.81 -10.32
CA ALA A 72 4.44 7.65 -10.00
C ALA A 72 3.30 7.51 -11.03
N GLU A 73 3.61 7.52 -12.33
CA GLU A 73 2.62 7.30 -13.39
C GLU A 73 2.04 5.88 -13.36
N GLY A 74 2.86 4.86 -13.11
CA GLY A 74 2.41 3.47 -12.96
C GLY A 74 1.46 3.31 -11.78
N THR A 75 1.81 3.90 -10.63
CA THR A 75 0.97 3.89 -9.43
C THR A 75 -0.33 4.65 -9.65
N TYR A 76 -0.30 5.81 -10.34
CA TYR A 76 -1.51 6.55 -10.71
C TYR A 76 -2.43 5.70 -11.60
N ARG A 77 -1.88 5.10 -12.66
CA ARG A 77 -2.65 4.25 -13.57
C ARG A 77 -3.29 3.07 -12.86
N TRP A 78 -2.57 2.47 -11.92
CA TRP A 78 -3.10 1.38 -11.13
C TRP A 78 -4.20 1.84 -10.17
N LEU A 79 -3.89 2.74 -9.23
CA LEU A 79 -4.75 3.04 -8.10
C LEU A 79 -5.83 4.08 -8.39
N ALA A 80 -5.62 4.99 -9.34
CA ALA A 80 -6.62 6.00 -9.70
C ALA A 80 -7.45 5.60 -10.93
N MET A 81 -6.86 4.88 -11.89
CA MET A 81 -7.50 4.60 -13.18
C MET A 81 -7.86 3.13 -13.42
N ASP A 82 -7.40 2.20 -12.59
CA ASP A 82 -7.51 0.75 -12.83
C ASP A 82 -7.00 0.33 -14.23
N ASP A 83 -5.98 1.02 -14.76
CA ASP A 83 -5.44 0.79 -16.09
C ASP A 83 -4.47 -0.41 -16.09
N GLN A 84 -4.71 -1.38 -16.98
CA GLN A 84 -3.91 -2.61 -17.13
C GLN A 84 -2.44 -2.35 -17.51
N ARG A 85 -2.13 -1.17 -18.08
CA ARG A 85 -0.76 -0.80 -18.44
C ARG A 85 0.09 -0.39 -17.24
N SER A 86 -0.50 -0.28 -16.05
CA SER A 86 0.24 0.08 -14.84
C SER A 86 1.35 -0.93 -14.51
N GLY A 87 1.09 -2.22 -14.68
CA GLY A 87 2.10 -3.28 -14.47
C GLY A 87 3.36 -3.07 -15.31
N ASP A 88 3.22 -2.73 -16.60
CA ASP A 88 4.37 -2.48 -17.49
C ASP A 88 5.24 -1.32 -17.00
N LEU A 89 4.60 -0.23 -16.55
CA LEU A 89 5.30 0.95 -16.04
C LEU A 89 6.01 0.67 -14.71
N LEU A 90 5.36 -0.05 -13.79
CA LEU A 90 5.98 -0.43 -12.52
C LEU A 90 7.19 -1.34 -12.75
N HIS A 91 7.11 -2.31 -13.66
CA HIS A 91 8.25 -3.16 -14.02
C HIS A 91 9.36 -2.38 -14.72
N ALA A 92 9.03 -1.43 -15.58
CA ALA A 92 10.03 -0.56 -16.22
C ALA A 92 10.76 0.30 -15.17
N ALA A 93 10.03 0.90 -14.22
CA ALA A 93 10.62 1.68 -13.14
C ALA A 93 11.53 0.82 -12.25
N LEU A 94 11.09 -0.40 -11.91
CA LEU A 94 11.89 -1.37 -11.15
C LEU A 94 13.21 -1.68 -11.86
N GLY A 95 13.16 -2.05 -13.14
CA GLY A 95 14.35 -2.33 -13.94
C GLY A 95 15.29 -1.12 -14.05
N ASP A 96 14.73 0.09 -14.11
CA ASP A 96 15.51 1.32 -14.14
C ASP A 96 16.21 1.62 -12.80
N PHE A 97 15.54 1.41 -11.67
CA PHE A 97 16.16 1.53 -10.35
C PHE A 97 17.28 0.51 -10.13
N VAL A 98 17.06 -0.75 -10.51
CA VAL A 98 18.10 -1.80 -10.45
C VAL A 98 19.30 -1.41 -11.30
N ALA A 99 19.08 -0.96 -12.54
CA ALA A 99 20.15 -0.62 -13.46
C ALA A 99 21.05 0.53 -12.97
N VAL A 100 20.55 1.43 -12.12
CA VAL A 100 21.34 2.53 -11.53
C VAL A 100 21.81 2.25 -10.11
N GLY A 101 21.57 1.05 -9.58
CA GLY A 101 21.96 0.66 -8.22
C GLY A 101 21.13 1.32 -7.11
N ALA A 102 19.96 1.87 -7.42
CA ALA A 102 19.02 2.45 -6.44
C ALA A 102 18.19 1.34 -5.78
N LEU A 103 18.86 0.44 -5.05
CA LEU A 103 18.26 -0.83 -4.60
C LEU A 103 17.09 -0.65 -3.62
N ALA A 104 17.11 0.40 -2.79
CA ALA A 104 16.00 0.67 -1.86
C ALA A 104 14.73 1.09 -2.60
N ASP A 105 14.86 1.93 -3.62
CA ASP A 105 13.76 2.33 -4.49
C ASP A 105 13.28 1.15 -5.35
N ALA A 106 14.21 0.30 -5.81
CA ALA A 106 13.87 -0.95 -6.51
C ALA A 106 13.05 -1.88 -5.60
N ALA A 107 13.47 -2.10 -4.35
CA ALA A 107 12.74 -2.96 -3.41
C ALA A 107 11.33 -2.43 -3.15
N LEU A 108 11.19 -1.12 -2.93
CA LEU A 108 9.89 -0.47 -2.79
C LEU A 108 9.03 -0.59 -4.06
N CYS A 109 9.63 -0.45 -5.23
CA CYS A 109 8.94 -0.64 -6.51
C CYS A 109 8.46 -2.09 -6.68
N ALA A 110 9.26 -3.08 -6.25
CA ALA A 110 8.87 -4.48 -6.25
C ALA A 110 7.67 -4.77 -5.34
N VAL A 111 7.53 -4.05 -4.21
CA VAL A 111 6.30 -4.11 -3.39
C VAL A 111 5.06 -3.69 -4.20
N TYR A 112 5.17 -2.61 -4.97
CA TYR A 112 4.07 -2.14 -5.80
C TYR A 112 3.77 -3.08 -6.97
N CYS A 113 4.79 -3.63 -7.64
CA CYS A 113 4.62 -4.65 -8.67
C CYS A 113 3.87 -5.87 -8.12
N ALA A 114 4.28 -6.38 -6.95
CA ALA A 114 3.67 -7.55 -6.34
C ALA A 114 2.22 -7.29 -5.94
N PHE A 115 1.94 -6.12 -5.36
CA PHE A 115 0.59 -5.82 -4.89
C PHE A 115 -0.38 -5.45 -6.02
N GLU A 116 0.10 -4.81 -7.09
CA GLU A 116 -0.67 -4.60 -8.31
C GLU A 116 -1.07 -5.95 -8.93
N ALA A 117 -0.10 -6.82 -9.17
CA ALA A 117 -0.33 -8.16 -9.70
C ALA A 117 -1.31 -8.97 -8.83
N HIS A 118 -1.19 -8.86 -7.51
CA HIS A 118 -2.09 -9.52 -6.57
C HIS A 118 -3.55 -9.09 -6.76
N LEU A 119 -3.82 -7.78 -6.83
CA LEU A 119 -5.18 -7.27 -7.02
C LEU A 119 -5.74 -7.60 -8.41
N ARG A 120 -4.87 -7.86 -9.39
CA ARG A 120 -5.25 -8.39 -10.72
C ARG A 120 -5.48 -9.91 -10.72
N GLY A 121 -5.08 -10.62 -9.67
CA GLY A 121 -5.10 -12.08 -9.63
C GLY A 121 -3.97 -12.76 -10.40
N ASP A 122 -2.88 -12.05 -10.74
CA ASP A 122 -1.68 -12.63 -11.34
C ASP A 122 -0.73 -13.15 -10.24
N GLU A 123 -0.98 -14.40 -9.82
CA GLU A 123 -0.21 -15.06 -8.78
C GLU A 123 1.27 -15.24 -9.14
N ARG A 124 1.57 -15.49 -10.41
CA ARG A 124 2.95 -15.71 -10.87
C ARG A 124 3.77 -14.43 -10.75
N THR A 125 3.22 -13.33 -11.22
CA THR A 125 3.88 -12.02 -11.12
C THR A 125 3.98 -11.56 -9.67
N THR A 126 2.93 -11.81 -8.86
CA THR A 126 2.95 -11.55 -7.41
C THR A 126 4.13 -12.26 -6.74
N ALA A 127 4.26 -13.59 -6.96
CA ALA A 127 5.31 -14.40 -6.35
C ALA A 127 6.71 -13.97 -6.79
N ARG A 128 6.89 -13.69 -8.09
CA ARG A 128 8.18 -13.21 -8.62
C ARG A 128 8.59 -11.88 -7.99
N ALA A 129 7.71 -10.89 -7.97
CA ALA A 129 8.01 -9.58 -7.41
C ALA A 129 8.21 -9.63 -5.88
N ALA A 130 7.49 -10.52 -5.16
CA ALA A 130 7.73 -10.75 -3.74
C ALA A 130 9.12 -11.34 -3.45
N ALA A 131 9.57 -12.29 -4.28
CA ALA A 131 10.92 -12.85 -4.19
C ALA A 131 12.00 -11.79 -4.48
N GLU A 132 11.82 -11.00 -5.54
CA GLU A 132 12.73 -9.90 -5.90
C GLU A 132 12.81 -8.85 -4.77
N CYS A 133 11.68 -8.45 -4.19
CA CYS A 133 11.66 -7.57 -3.02
C CYS A 133 12.46 -8.14 -1.86
N ARG A 134 12.35 -9.46 -1.61
CA ARG A 134 13.09 -10.13 -0.52
C ARG A 134 14.59 -10.13 -0.77
N GLU A 135 15.02 -10.45 -1.99
CA GLU A 135 16.43 -10.47 -2.37
C GLU A 135 17.06 -9.07 -2.23
N LEU A 136 16.39 -8.04 -2.73
CA LEU A 136 16.84 -6.66 -2.62
C LEU A 136 16.89 -6.19 -1.16
N ALA A 137 15.86 -6.51 -0.36
CA ALA A 137 15.81 -6.15 1.05
C ALA A 137 16.92 -6.82 1.87
N ALA A 138 17.19 -8.11 1.61
CA ALA A 138 18.26 -8.85 2.27
C ALA A 138 19.65 -8.30 1.92
N HIS A 139 19.85 -7.87 0.66
CA HIS A 139 21.11 -7.25 0.25
C HIS A 139 21.36 -5.91 0.95
N LEU A 140 20.29 -5.16 1.25
CA LEU A 140 20.34 -3.86 1.92
C LEU A 140 20.42 -3.95 3.45
N ASP A 141 20.14 -5.13 4.03
CA ASP A 141 19.94 -5.31 5.47
C ASP A 141 18.90 -4.33 6.04
N ASP A 142 17.83 -4.06 5.27
CA ASP A 142 16.76 -3.12 5.65
C ASP A 142 15.57 -3.88 6.26
N ASP A 143 15.43 -3.78 7.58
CA ASP A 143 14.36 -4.43 8.35
C ASP A 143 12.95 -4.05 7.88
N ARG A 144 12.74 -2.81 7.43
CA ARG A 144 11.42 -2.36 6.96
C ARG A 144 11.09 -3.06 5.65
N LEU A 145 12.04 -3.12 4.71
CA LEU A 145 11.86 -3.79 3.43
C LEU A 145 11.74 -5.32 3.60
N LEU A 146 12.48 -5.91 4.54
CA LEU A 146 12.33 -7.33 4.90
C LEU A 146 10.93 -7.62 5.46
N CYS A 147 10.36 -6.70 6.24
CA CYS A 147 9.00 -6.82 6.73
C CYS A 147 7.96 -6.74 5.59
N TRP A 148 8.14 -5.83 4.64
CA TRP A 148 7.31 -5.78 3.42
C TRP A 148 7.43 -7.05 2.58
N ALA A 149 8.63 -7.58 2.39
CA ALA A 149 8.84 -8.84 1.67
C ALA A 149 8.15 -10.04 2.38
N ALA A 150 8.21 -10.10 3.72
CA ALA A 150 7.50 -11.11 4.50
C ALA A 150 5.98 -10.98 4.36
N TRP A 151 5.46 -9.75 4.40
CA TRP A 151 4.04 -9.46 4.18
C TRP A 151 3.57 -9.93 2.78
N LEU A 152 4.33 -9.63 1.72
CA LEU A 152 4.06 -10.09 0.35
C LEU A 152 4.11 -11.61 0.23
N SER A 153 4.99 -12.26 0.98
CA SER A 153 5.07 -13.72 0.97
C SER A 153 3.80 -14.33 1.57
N GLY A 154 3.23 -13.72 2.62
CA GLY A 154 1.92 -14.13 3.15
C GLY A 154 0.79 -13.96 2.14
N LEU A 155 0.88 -12.94 1.28
CA LEU A 155 -0.06 -12.78 0.16
C LEU A 155 0.00 -13.91 -0.87
N VAL A 156 1.19 -14.45 -1.12
CA VAL A 156 1.40 -15.58 -2.03
C VAL A 156 0.92 -16.87 -1.38
N ASP A 157 1.31 -17.11 -0.13
CA ASP A 157 1.08 -18.37 0.58
C ASP A 157 -0.38 -18.61 0.96
N ARG A 158 -1.21 -17.55 0.99
CA ARG A 158 -2.64 -17.64 1.36
C ARG A 158 -3.46 -18.63 0.54
N TRP A 159 -3.00 -18.97 -0.66
CA TRP A 159 -3.70 -19.93 -1.52
C TRP A 159 -3.46 -21.37 -1.10
N ALA A 160 -2.28 -21.65 -0.53
CA ALA A 160 -1.89 -22.96 -0.03
C ALA A 160 -2.26 -23.15 1.45
N ASP A 161 -1.99 -22.16 2.29
CA ASP A 161 -2.25 -22.18 3.73
C ASP A 161 -2.72 -20.79 4.20
N ARG A 162 -4.04 -20.64 4.36
CA ARG A 162 -4.65 -19.38 4.79
C ARG A 162 -4.32 -19.01 6.22
N ASP A 163 -4.24 -19.99 7.11
CA ASP A 163 -4.01 -19.70 8.54
C ASP A 163 -2.52 -19.41 8.78
N GLY A 164 -1.62 -20.13 8.10
CA GLY A 164 -0.19 -19.78 8.06
C GLY A 164 0.05 -18.39 7.47
N ALA A 165 -0.58 -18.06 6.35
CA ALA A 165 -0.53 -16.73 5.77
C ALA A 165 -1.04 -15.63 6.73
N ALA A 166 -2.15 -15.89 7.42
CA ALA A 166 -2.68 -14.96 8.42
C ALA A 166 -1.69 -14.74 9.58
N GLN A 167 -1.02 -15.80 10.05
CA GLN A 167 0.02 -15.69 11.09
C GLN A 167 1.23 -14.90 10.63
N GLN A 168 1.64 -15.05 9.38
CA GLN A 168 2.73 -14.30 8.80
C GLN A 168 2.39 -12.80 8.67
N ILE A 169 1.19 -12.49 8.17
CA ILE A 169 0.73 -11.10 8.03
C ILE A 169 0.53 -10.45 9.41
N ALA A 170 0.04 -11.19 10.41
CA ALA A 170 -0.07 -10.71 11.80
C ALA A 170 1.31 -10.40 12.42
N THR A 171 2.31 -11.23 12.13
CA THR A 171 3.70 -10.99 12.56
C THR A 171 4.26 -9.73 11.90
N ALA A 172 4.03 -9.55 10.60
CA ALA A 172 4.40 -8.33 9.89
C ALA A 172 3.67 -7.09 10.45
N ALA A 173 2.38 -7.20 10.80
CA ALA A 173 1.61 -6.12 11.40
C ALA A 173 2.26 -5.60 12.70
N THR A 174 2.73 -6.52 13.55
CA THR A 174 3.43 -6.18 14.80
C THR A 174 4.72 -5.41 14.51
N ARG A 175 5.55 -5.94 13.59
CA ARG A 175 6.80 -5.29 13.20
C ARG A 175 6.59 -3.91 12.57
N PHE A 176 5.56 -3.77 11.73
CA PHE A 176 5.19 -2.48 11.16
C PHE A 176 4.77 -1.48 12.25
N ALA A 177 4.04 -1.92 13.27
CA ALA A 177 3.69 -1.07 14.40
C ALA A 177 4.94 -0.62 15.19
N ASP A 178 5.87 -1.54 15.46
CA ASP A 178 7.12 -1.24 16.19
C ASP A 178 7.98 -0.21 15.42
N MET A 179 8.08 -0.36 14.10
CA MET A 179 8.79 0.57 13.21
C MET A 179 8.01 1.86 12.90
N ARG A 180 6.77 1.98 13.38
CA ARG A 180 5.82 3.05 13.01
C ARG A 180 5.61 3.16 11.49
N ASP A 181 5.72 2.05 10.76
CA ASP A 181 5.28 1.97 9.36
C ASP A 181 3.78 1.76 9.32
N TRP A 182 3.07 2.88 9.39
CA TRP A 182 1.63 2.85 9.44
C TRP A 182 0.98 2.35 8.16
N ARG A 183 1.64 2.47 7.01
CA ARG A 183 1.08 1.92 5.76
C ARG A 183 1.11 0.40 5.79
N GLY A 184 2.22 -0.18 6.23
CA GLY A 184 2.35 -1.63 6.40
C GLY A 184 1.33 -2.18 7.38
N LEU A 185 1.12 -1.49 8.51
CA LEU A 185 0.10 -1.89 9.49
C LEU A 185 -1.32 -1.84 8.90
N GLY A 186 -1.69 -0.73 8.23
CA GLY A 186 -3.02 -0.60 7.63
C GLY A 186 -3.31 -1.69 6.60
N TRP A 187 -2.36 -1.98 5.72
CA TRP A 187 -2.50 -3.05 4.72
C TRP A 187 -2.56 -4.44 5.36
N SER A 188 -1.83 -4.66 6.46
CA SER A 188 -1.93 -5.90 7.23
C SER A 188 -3.33 -6.10 7.81
N LEU A 189 -3.95 -5.05 8.36
CA LEU A 189 -5.32 -5.12 8.88
C LEU A 189 -6.34 -5.42 7.78
N GLU A 190 -6.21 -4.80 6.60
CA GLU A 190 -7.05 -5.11 5.44
C GLU A 190 -6.95 -6.59 5.06
N LEU A 191 -5.74 -7.08 4.84
CA LEU A 191 -5.55 -8.48 4.43
C LEU A 191 -6.03 -9.48 5.47
N LEU A 192 -5.76 -9.23 6.77
CA LEU A 192 -6.26 -10.09 7.83
C LEU A 192 -7.78 -10.12 7.84
N SER A 193 -8.44 -8.98 7.56
CA SER A 193 -9.89 -8.92 7.45
C SER A 193 -10.42 -9.75 6.28
N TRP A 194 -9.73 -9.72 5.14
CA TRP A 194 -10.07 -10.48 3.95
C TRP A 194 -9.86 -11.98 4.18
N LEU A 195 -8.75 -12.38 4.79
CA LEU A 195 -8.46 -13.77 5.14
C LEU A 195 -9.45 -14.30 6.19
N ALA A 196 -9.84 -13.49 7.16
CA ALA A 196 -10.89 -13.84 8.12
C ALA A 196 -12.23 -14.08 7.41
N ALA A 197 -12.65 -13.18 6.51
CA ALA A 197 -13.87 -13.33 5.72
C ALA A 197 -13.82 -14.57 4.81
N ALA A 198 -12.67 -14.82 4.16
CA ALA A 198 -12.44 -16.00 3.33
C ALA A 198 -12.54 -17.32 4.12
N SER A 199 -12.20 -17.27 5.42
CA SER A 199 -12.22 -18.42 6.31
C SER A 199 -13.52 -18.55 7.12
N GLY A 200 -14.56 -17.78 6.78
CA GLY A 200 -15.86 -17.82 7.47
C GLY A 200 -15.87 -17.11 8.84
N ARG A 201 -14.77 -16.47 9.23
CA ARG A 201 -14.64 -15.73 10.51
C ARG A 201 -15.21 -14.32 10.36
N TYR A 202 -16.50 -14.21 10.04
CA TYR A 202 -17.13 -12.95 9.64
C TYR A 202 -17.18 -11.89 10.74
N VAL A 203 -17.40 -12.31 12.00
CA VAL A 203 -17.35 -11.40 13.17
C VAL A 203 -16.00 -10.70 13.21
N ARG A 204 -14.95 -11.52 13.17
CA ARG A 204 -13.57 -11.06 13.21
C ARG A 204 -13.19 -10.20 12.01
N ALA A 205 -13.70 -10.54 10.83
CA ALA A 205 -13.51 -9.72 9.63
C ALA A 205 -14.10 -8.31 9.81
N ALA A 206 -15.31 -8.19 10.37
CA ALA A 206 -15.96 -6.90 10.62
C ALA A 206 -15.15 -6.03 11.58
N GLU A 207 -14.64 -6.59 12.68
CA GLU A 207 -13.78 -5.89 13.64
C GLU A 207 -12.49 -5.37 12.97
N LEU A 208 -11.79 -6.24 12.23
CA LEU A 208 -10.56 -5.86 11.52
C LEU A 208 -10.82 -4.78 10.45
N MET A 209 -11.95 -4.84 9.73
CA MET A 209 -12.34 -3.82 8.76
C MET A 209 -12.55 -2.45 9.41
N GLY A 210 -13.14 -2.42 10.61
CA GLY A 210 -13.33 -1.20 11.41
C GLY A 210 -12.01 -0.61 11.90
N ALA A 211 -11.12 -1.47 12.42
CA ALA A 211 -9.78 -1.07 12.84
C ALA A 211 -8.95 -0.50 11.66
N ALA A 212 -8.98 -1.16 10.50
CA ALA A 212 -8.30 -0.69 9.29
C ALA A 212 -8.81 0.68 8.83
N ASP A 213 -10.13 0.93 8.88
CA ASP A 213 -10.74 2.19 8.45
C ASP A 213 -10.29 3.39 9.28
N VAL A 214 -10.26 3.24 10.61
CA VAL A 214 -9.74 4.28 11.51
C VAL A 214 -8.27 4.54 11.23
N HIS A 215 -7.51 3.47 11.00
CA HIS A 215 -6.10 3.57 10.65
C HIS A 215 -5.90 4.38 9.36
N TRP A 216 -6.61 4.05 8.29
CA TRP A 216 -6.52 4.80 7.03
C TRP A 216 -6.94 6.25 7.16
N ARG A 217 -8.01 6.55 7.90
CA ARG A 217 -8.44 7.93 8.17
C ARG A 217 -7.35 8.74 8.87
N ARG A 218 -6.67 8.15 9.86
CA ARG A 218 -5.56 8.82 10.59
C ARG A 218 -4.43 9.25 9.65
N PHE A 219 -4.14 8.44 8.63
CA PHE A 219 -3.10 8.73 7.64
C PHE A 219 -3.62 9.44 6.39
N ARG A 220 -4.85 9.98 6.45
CA ARG A 220 -5.51 10.69 5.35
C ARG A 220 -5.57 9.85 4.05
N VAL A 221 -5.61 8.52 4.18
CA VAL A 221 -5.78 7.61 3.05
C VAL A 221 -7.26 7.37 2.82
N ARG A 222 -7.74 7.70 1.63
CA ARG A 222 -9.11 7.40 1.19
C ARG A 222 -9.10 6.09 0.44
N LEU A 223 -9.06 4.97 1.16
CA LEU A 223 -8.94 3.63 0.55
C LEU A 223 -10.03 3.36 -0.50
N ARG A 224 -11.26 3.85 -0.30
CA ARG A 224 -12.35 3.73 -1.28
C ARG A 224 -12.08 4.44 -2.61
N ALA A 225 -11.18 5.43 -2.61
CA ALA A 225 -10.74 6.14 -3.80
C ALA A 225 -9.54 5.48 -4.49
N LEU A 226 -8.98 4.39 -3.92
CA LEU A 226 -7.88 3.63 -4.49
C LEU A 226 -8.40 2.50 -5.38
N GLY A 227 -9.06 2.84 -6.49
CA GLY A 227 -9.47 1.96 -7.59
C GLY A 227 -9.58 0.46 -7.24
N PRO A 228 -8.64 -0.39 -7.68
CA PRO A 228 -8.68 -1.84 -7.41
C PRO A 228 -8.71 -2.23 -5.94
N ALA A 229 -7.98 -1.52 -5.08
CA ALA A 229 -7.95 -1.85 -3.65
C ALA A 229 -9.26 -1.45 -2.94
N GLY A 230 -9.86 -0.33 -3.35
CA GLY A 230 -11.19 0.07 -2.90
C GLY A 230 -12.25 -0.95 -3.32
N ALA A 231 -12.17 -1.44 -4.56
CA ALA A 231 -13.06 -2.49 -5.07
C ALA A 231 -12.89 -3.82 -4.32
N GLU A 232 -11.64 -4.21 -4.03
CA GLU A 232 -11.32 -5.43 -3.27
C GLU A 232 -11.90 -5.36 -1.85
N ARG A 233 -11.70 -4.23 -1.14
CA ARG A 233 -12.34 -4.01 0.17
C ARG A 233 -13.86 -4.09 0.09
N ALA A 234 -14.47 -3.45 -0.90
CA ALA A 234 -15.92 -3.47 -1.08
C ALA A 234 -16.45 -4.89 -1.32
N ARG A 235 -15.71 -5.71 -2.10
CA ARG A 235 -16.03 -7.12 -2.34
C ARG A 235 -16.05 -7.93 -1.03
N TRP A 236 -15.00 -7.82 -0.21
CA TRP A 236 -14.93 -8.54 1.07
C TRP A 236 -15.97 -8.05 2.07
N GLN A 237 -16.21 -6.74 2.14
CA GLN A 237 -17.26 -6.18 2.99
C GLN A 237 -18.65 -6.70 2.58
N ALA A 238 -18.94 -6.74 1.27
CA ALA A 238 -20.19 -7.31 0.77
C ALA A 238 -20.34 -8.80 1.10
N GLN A 239 -19.24 -9.56 1.10
CA GLN A 239 -19.24 -10.95 1.53
C GLN A 239 -19.56 -11.10 3.03
N VAL A 240 -18.98 -10.26 3.89
CA VAL A 240 -19.28 -10.25 5.32
C VAL A 240 -20.76 -9.90 5.57
N LEU A 241 -21.29 -8.89 4.87
CA LEU A 241 -22.69 -8.45 4.99
C LEU A 241 -23.73 -9.46 4.46
N LYS A 242 -23.32 -10.45 3.65
CA LYS A 242 -24.20 -11.58 3.29
C LYS A 242 -24.43 -12.55 4.46
N GLN A 243 -23.52 -12.54 5.43
CA GLN A 243 -23.47 -13.51 6.52
C GLN A 243 -23.82 -12.87 7.87
N LEU A 244 -23.48 -11.58 8.02
CA LEU A 244 -23.89 -10.74 9.13
C LEU A 244 -24.96 -9.76 8.65
N THR A 245 -26.09 -9.70 9.36
CA THR A 245 -27.07 -8.62 9.10
C THR A 245 -26.43 -7.26 9.38
N PRO A 246 -26.91 -6.16 8.75
CA PRO A 246 -26.40 -4.82 9.06
C PRO A 246 -26.42 -4.49 10.56
N THR A 247 -27.48 -4.91 11.26
CA THR A 247 -27.65 -4.73 12.71
C THR A 247 -26.57 -5.45 13.53
N SER A 248 -26.04 -6.57 13.04
CA SER A 248 -24.94 -7.30 13.69
C SER A 248 -23.56 -6.82 13.23
N PHE A 249 -23.44 -6.36 11.99
CA PHE A 249 -22.18 -5.89 11.41
C PHE A 249 -21.70 -4.58 12.03
N HIS A 250 -22.59 -3.59 12.14
CA HIS A 250 -22.20 -2.24 12.59
C HIS A 250 -21.57 -2.23 13.99
N PRO A 251 -22.15 -2.89 15.01
CA PRO A 251 -21.52 -2.93 16.35
C PRO A 251 -20.11 -3.54 16.35
N LEU A 252 -19.86 -4.57 15.53
CA LEU A 252 -18.55 -5.22 15.44
C LEU A 252 -17.53 -4.35 14.71
N TYR A 253 -17.96 -3.70 13.63
CA TYR A 253 -17.15 -2.71 12.92
C TYR A 253 -16.80 -1.53 13.84
N ASP A 254 -17.78 -1.00 14.56
CA ASP A 254 -17.61 0.12 15.49
C ASP A 254 -16.73 -0.27 16.68
N TYR A 255 -16.83 -1.52 17.16
CA TYR A 255 -15.92 -2.06 18.17
C TYR A 255 -14.47 -2.00 17.68
N GLY A 256 -14.19 -2.56 16.51
CA GLY A 256 -12.84 -2.52 15.93
C GLY A 256 -12.32 -1.11 15.68
N ALA A 257 -13.20 -0.20 15.26
CA ALA A 257 -12.89 1.22 15.09
C ALA A 257 -12.63 1.94 16.43
N GLY A 258 -13.26 1.50 17.51
CA GLY A 258 -13.10 2.09 18.85
C GLY A 258 -11.84 1.66 19.60
N LEU A 259 -11.07 0.69 19.08
CA LEU A 259 -9.89 0.17 19.77
C LEU A 259 -8.75 1.19 19.83
N PRO A 260 -8.03 1.29 20.97
CA PRO A 260 -6.77 2.03 21.02
C PRO A 260 -5.71 1.32 20.17
N SER A 261 -4.60 2.00 19.84
CA SER A 261 -3.54 1.41 18.99
C SER A 261 -3.00 0.07 19.51
N SER A 262 -2.85 -0.10 20.82
CA SER A 262 -2.48 -1.39 21.42
C SER A 262 -3.56 -2.46 21.21
N GLY A 263 -4.84 -2.09 21.31
CA GLY A 263 -5.97 -2.96 21.02
C GLY A 263 -6.03 -3.39 19.56
N VAL A 264 -5.68 -2.51 18.62
CA VAL A 264 -5.61 -2.84 17.18
C VAL A 264 -4.51 -3.87 16.90
N ILE A 265 -3.34 -3.77 17.54
CA ILE A 265 -2.26 -4.74 17.40
C ILE A 265 -2.68 -6.09 18.01
N THR A 266 -3.22 -6.07 19.24
CA THR A 266 -3.76 -7.27 19.89
C THR A 266 -4.83 -7.93 19.04
N LEU A 267 -5.72 -7.14 18.44
CA LEU A 267 -6.69 -7.61 17.47
C LEU A 267 -5.90 -8.33 16.37
N ALA A 268 -5.07 -7.64 15.58
CA ALA A 268 -4.32 -8.21 14.46
C ALA A 268 -3.60 -9.55 14.76
N VAL A 269 -2.98 -9.71 15.93
CA VAL A 269 -2.22 -10.94 16.29
C VAL A 269 -3.05 -12.07 16.87
N THR A 270 -4.24 -11.78 17.38
CA THR A 270 -5.13 -12.80 17.93
C THR A 270 -5.90 -13.47 16.78
N LEU A 271 -5.35 -14.57 16.25
CA LEU A 271 -5.95 -15.31 15.12
C LEU A 271 -7.03 -16.31 15.54
N LYS A 272 -7.07 -16.69 16.82
CA LYS A 272 -8.10 -17.56 17.38
C LYS A 272 -9.25 -16.72 17.92
N GLY A 273 -10.41 -16.85 17.29
CA GLY A 273 -11.69 -16.66 17.98
C GLY A 273 -12.11 -18.02 18.49
N ASP A 274 -12.18 -18.17 19.82
CA ASP A 274 -12.93 -19.27 20.39
C ASP A 274 -14.38 -19.17 19.89
N SER A 275 -14.87 -20.33 19.45
CA SER A 275 -16.21 -20.65 18.96
C SER A 275 -17.36 -19.95 19.68
#